data_AF-A0A095Y4K1-F1
#
_entry.id   AF-A0A095Y4K1-F1
#
_cell.length_a   1.000
_cell.length_b   1.000
_cell.length_c   1.000
_cell.angle_alpha   90.00
_cell.angle_beta   90.00
_cell.angle_gamma   90.00
#
_symmetry.space_group_name_H-M   'P 1'
#
loop_
_entity.id
_entity.type
_entity.pdbx_description
1 polymer ?
#
loop_
_entity_poly.entity_id
_entity_poly.type
_entity_poly.pdbx_seq_one_letter_code
_entity_poly.pdbx_strand_id
1 'polypeptide(L)'
;MKNAITAFVSPSRRELLIGFAAIAFFLAVGRFAAGSGFTWNMLALMATAVLFGIAAHRVRAVRALDVPATTWFAGFASVAAAWSLALAAVATASTWLSWRNSPWYTLYDSFVVTAGSAPFTDTNGEPYLVDDAGTAAWTWATTLLVFLVCFLMAAAIGAALGTVTASLGVVTAIAGASLAIAVLLAATWGFGIGDGVAAPYPGVFIFGIPIAAVAAPISWAAANTLEP
;
A
#
# COMPACT_ATOMS: atom_id res chain seq x y z
N MET A 1 22.22 -19.39 -13.06
CA MET A 1 21.58 -18.06 -12.97
C MET A 1 20.48 -18.14 -11.91
N LYS A 2 20.56 -17.37 -10.81
CA LYS A 2 19.47 -17.31 -9.82
C LYS A 2 18.26 -16.62 -10.46
N ASN A 3 17.06 -17.16 -10.27
CA ASN A 3 15.81 -16.52 -10.73
C ASN A 3 15.63 -15.16 -10.02
N ALA A 4 15.17 -14.13 -10.74
CA ALA A 4 14.96 -12.78 -10.20
C ALA A 4 14.11 -12.78 -8.92
N ILE A 5 13.03 -13.56 -8.87
CA ILE A 5 12.18 -13.67 -7.66
C ILE A 5 13.00 -14.22 -6.48
N THR A 6 13.79 -15.27 -6.71
CA THR A 6 14.66 -15.82 -5.65
C THR A 6 15.74 -14.84 -5.19
N ALA A 7 16.23 -13.96 -6.07
CA ALA A 7 17.21 -12.94 -5.70
C ALA A 7 16.66 -11.94 -4.66
N PHE A 8 15.37 -11.58 -4.75
CA PHE A 8 14.73 -10.70 -3.78
C PHE A 8 14.24 -11.44 -2.54
N VAL A 9 13.60 -12.60 -2.72
CA VAL A 9 12.88 -13.30 -1.64
C VAL A 9 13.81 -14.11 -0.74
N SER A 10 14.86 -14.72 -1.30
CA SER A 10 15.68 -15.70 -0.55
C SER A 10 16.22 -15.19 0.80
N PRO A 11 16.67 -13.93 0.94
CA PRO A 11 17.18 -13.44 2.22
C PRO A 11 16.09 -13.32 3.29
N SER A 12 14.82 -13.12 2.92
CA SER A 12 13.73 -12.77 3.83
C SER A 12 12.48 -13.63 3.62
N ARG A 13 12.65 -14.84 3.09
CA ARG A 13 11.55 -15.68 2.61
C ARG A 13 10.54 -15.98 3.72
N ARG A 14 11.04 -16.31 4.92
CA ARG A 14 10.21 -16.70 6.05
C ARG A 14 9.42 -15.49 6.57
N GLU A 15 10.08 -14.34 6.71
CA GLU A 15 9.50 -13.11 7.19
C GLU A 15 8.43 -12.58 6.23
N LEU A 16 8.71 -12.59 4.92
CA LEU A 16 7.73 -12.20 3.89
C LEU A 16 6.52 -13.15 3.89
N LEU A 17 6.73 -14.46 4.00
CA LEU A 17 5.62 -15.42 3.98
C LEU A 17 4.74 -15.33 5.22
N ILE A 18 5.34 -15.30 6.43
CA ILE A 18 4.60 -15.16 7.68
C ILE A 18 3.91 -13.80 7.74
N GLY A 19 4.61 -12.73 7.34
CA GLY A 19 4.07 -11.39 7.29
C GLY A 19 2.88 -11.27 6.33
N PHE A 20 2.98 -11.89 5.14
CA PHE A 20 1.88 -11.94 4.18
C PHE A 20 0.65 -12.61 4.78
N ALA A 21 0.84 -13.81 5.35
CA ALA A 21 -0.25 -14.57 5.94
C ALA A 21 -0.92 -13.81 7.09
N ALA A 22 -0.13 -13.17 7.96
CA ALA A 22 -0.65 -12.36 9.05
C ALA A 22 -1.44 -11.15 8.54
N ILE A 23 -0.91 -10.39 7.57
CA ILE A 23 -1.60 -9.23 7.00
C ILE A 23 -2.89 -9.66 6.31
N ALA A 24 -2.86 -10.71 5.49
CA ALA A 24 -4.04 -11.24 4.82
C ALA A 24 -5.11 -11.69 5.82
N PHE A 25 -4.71 -12.37 6.90
CA PHE A 25 -5.61 -12.77 7.98
C PHE A 25 -6.24 -11.56 8.68
N PHE A 26 -5.45 -10.56 9.06
CA PHE A 26 -5.98 -9.35 9.72
C PHE A 26 -6.85 -8.50 8.80
N LEU A 27 -6.53 -8.42 7.51
CA LEU A 27 -7.40 -7.78 6.53
C LEU A 27 -8.73 -8.54 6.40
N ALA A 28 -8.69 -9.87 6.38
CA ALA A 28 -9.88 -10.68 6.24
C ALA A 28 -10.76 -10.69 7.50
N VAL A 29 -10.17 -10.71 8.70
CA VAL A 29 -10.90 -10.96 9.95
C VAL A 29 -11.00 -9.72 10.84
N GLY A 30 -9.95 -8.90 10.90
CA GLY A 30 -9.83 -7.79 11.86
C GLY A 30 -11.00 -6.79 11.77
N ARG A 31 -11.44 -6.48 10.55
CA ARG A 31 -12.56 -5.56 10.30
C ARG A 31 -13.89 -6.00 10.93
N PHE A 32 -14.10 -7.31 11.09
CA PHE A 32 -15.32 -7.85 11.71
C PHE A 32 -15.29 -7.77 13.24
N ALA A 33 -14.12 -7.63 13.85
CA ALA A 33 -13.98 -7.59 15.30
C ALA A 33 -14.07 -6.17 15.90
N ALA A 34 -13.70 -5.12 15.15
CA ALA A 34 -13.59 -3.75 15.66
C ALA A 34 -14.39 -2.70 14.86
N GLY A 35 -15.09 -3.09 13.80
CA GLY A 35 -16.08 -2.25 13.10
C GLY A 35 -15.54 -1.11 12.22
N SER A 36 -14.23 -0.88 12.16
CA SER A 36 -13.63 0.16 11.29
C SER A 36 -12.73 -0.46 10.23
N GLY A 37 -13.11 -0.34 8.95
CA GLY A 37 -12.28 -0.79 7.83
C GLY A 37 -11.02 0.05 7.67
N PHE A 38 -11.13 1.36 7.87
CA PHE A 38 -10.02 2.31 7.71
C PHE A 38 -8.78 1.93 8.54
N THR A 39 -8.96 1.67 9.84
CA THR A 39 -7.85 1.35 10.74
C THR A 39 -7.09 0.09 10.30
N TRP A 40 -7.80 -0.98 9.95
CA TRP A 40 -7.17 -2.23 9.52
C TRP A 40 -6.46 -2.09 8.18
N ASN A 41 -7.04 -1.33 7.24
CA ASN A 41 -6.42 -1.04 5.96
C ASN A 41 -5.12 -0.22 6.16
N MET A 42 -5.13 0.83 6.98
CA MET A 42 -3.93 1.59 7.35
C MET A 42 -2.82 0.71 7.94
N LEU A 43 -3.17 -0.12 8.93
CA LEU A 43 -2.19 -1.01 9.58
C LEU A 43 -1.59 -2.01 8.58
N ALA A 44 -2.38 -2.55 7.65
CA ALA A 44 -1.91 -3.45 6.62
C ALA A 44 -0.92 -2.77 5.64
N LEU A 45 -1.18 -1.50 5.29
CA LEU A 45 -0.28 -0.70 4.47
C LEU A 45 1.05 -0.42 5.20
N MET A 46 0.98 -0.02 6.47
CA MET A 46 2.17 0.18 7.30
C MET A 46 2.99 -1.10 7.44
N ALA A 47 2.34 -2.22 7.73
CA ALA A 47 3.00 -3.52 7.85
C ALA A 47 3.66 -3.96 6.52
N THR A 48 2.99 -3.70 5.39
CA THR A 48 3.57 -3.94 4.05
C THR A 48 4.84 -3.11 3.84
N ALA A 49 4.81 -1.81 4.13
CA ALA A 49 5.98 -0.94 4.01
C ALA A 49 7.14 -1.42 4.89
N VAL A 50 6.87 -1.79 6.15
CA VAL A 50 7.88 -2.32 7.07
C VAL A 50 8.51 -3.62 6.54
N LEU A 51 7.70 -4.58 6.09
CA LEU A 51 8.21 -5.86 5.58
C LEU A 51 9.06 -5.69 4.32
N PHE A 52 8.63 -4.84 3.38
CA PHE A 52 9.43 -4.53 2.20
C PHE A 52 10.69 -3.75 2.55
N GLY A 53 10.65 -2.88 3.56
CA GLY A 53 11.85 -2.21 4.09
C GLY A 53 12.85 -3.18 4.71
N ILE A 54 12.39 -4.12 5.54
CA ILE A 54 13.24 -5.17 6.11
C ILE A 54 13.85 -6.03 4.99
N ALA A 55 13.04 -6.45 4.02
CA ALA A 55 13.51 -7.27 2.91
C ALA A 55 14.55 -6.52 2.05
N ALA A 56 14.28 -5.25 1.74
CA ALA A 56 15.16 -4.42 0.96
C ALA A 56 16.44 -4.01 1.71
N HIS A 57 16.40 -3.90 3.03
CA HIS A 57 17.59 -3.65 3.83
C HIS A 57 18.63 -4.77 3.70
N ARG A 58 18.20 -6.00 3.38
CA ARG A 58 19.11 -7.14 3.13
C ARG A 58 19.77 -7.10 1.74
N VAL A 59 19.58 -6.03 0.95
CA VAL A 59 20.21 -5.87 -0.37
C VAL A 59 21.73 -6.00 -0.31
N ARG A 60 22.40 -5.53 0.75
CA ARG A 60 23.86 -5.72 0.94
C ARG A 60 24.27 -7.19 0.87
N ALA A 61 23.55 -8.07 1.55
CA ALA A 61 23.85 -9.50 1.56
C ALA A 61 23.59 -10.16 0.20
N VAL A 62 22.64 -9.64 -0.58
CA VAL A 62 22.37 -10.11 -1.94
C VAL A 62 23.49 -9.67 -2.89
N ARG A 63 23.95 -8.42 -2.76
CA ARG A 63 25.03 -7.85 -3.58
C ARG A 63 26.33 -8.62 -3.37
N ALA A 64 26.70 -8.89 -2.11
CA ALA A 64 27.87 -9.70 -1.72
C ALA A 64 27.89 -11.16 -2.24
N LEU A 65 26.82 -11.62 -2.89
CA LEU A 65 26.74 -12.91 -3.57
C LEU A 65 26.80 -12.76 -5.11
N ASP A 66 27.41 -11.66 -5.58
CA ASP A 66 27.54 -11.27 -6.99
C ASP A 66 26.20 -11.18 -7.74
N VAL A 67 25.10 -10.88 -7.03
CA VAL A 67 23.78 -10.75 -7.68
C VAL A 67 23.63 -9.33 -8.22
N PRO A 68 23.38 -9.15 -9.54
CA PRO A 68 23.17 -7.83 -10.13
C PRO A 68 21.95 -7.11 -9.52
N ALA A 69 22.08 -5.79 -9.30
CA ALA A 69 20.99 -4.96 -8.80
C ALA A 69 19.76 -4.99 -9.72
N THR A 70 19.96 -5.14 -11.03
CA THR A 70 18.88 -5.31 -12.02
C THR A 70 18.09 -6.61 -11.79
N THR A 71 18.77 -7.72 -11.48
CA THR A 71 18.14 -9.00 -11.15
C THR A 71 17.38 -8.93 -9.84
N TRP A 72 17.96 -8.29 -8.82
CA TRP A 72 17.28 -8.06 -7.54
C TRP A 72 16.03 -7.18 -7.71
N PHE A 73 16.15 -6.09 -8.46
CA PHE A 73 15.04 -5.15 -8.70
C PHE A 73 13.90 -5.78 -9.49
N ALA A 74 14.18 -6.58 -10.52
CA ALA A 74 13.15 -7.33 -11.25
C ALA A 74 12.38 -8.29 -10.32
N GLY A 75 13.09 -8.92 -9.38
CA GLY A 75 12.51 -9.74 -8.32
C GLY A 75 11.60 -8.94 -7.39
N PHE A 76 12.09 -7.81 -6.89
CA PHE A 76 11.33 -6.86 -6.08
C PHE A 76 10.03 -6.45 -6.78
N ALA A 77 10.12 -5.96 -8.02
CA ALA A 77 8.97 -5.46 -8.76
C ALA A 77 7.89 -6.55 -8.95
N SER A 78 8.33 -7.77 -9.28
CA SER A 78 7.43 -8.91 -9.45
C SER A 78 6.73 -9.30 -8.15
N VAL A 79 7.49 -9.35 -7.03
CA VAL A 79 6.95 -9.69 -5.71
C VAL A 79 6.02 -8.59 -5.20
N ALA A 80 6.38 -7.32 -5.36
CA ALA A 80 5.54 -6.18 -4.99
C ALA A 80 4.21 -6.19 -5.76
N ALA A 81 4.23 -6.46 -7.07
CA ALA A 81 3.02 -6.56 -7.88
C ALA A 81 2.11 -7.71 -7.43
N ALA A 82 2.66 -8.92 -7.27
CA ALA A 82 1.89 -10.09 -6.84
C ALA A 82 1.34 -9.92 -5.41
N TRP A 83 2.16 -9.40 -4.50
CA TRP A 83 1.77 -9.09 -3.12
C TRP A 83 0.60 -8.11 -3.07
N SER A 84 0.73 -7.00 -3.80
CA SER A 84 -0.25 -5.92 -3.79
C SER A 84 -1.57 -6.37 -4.41
N LEU A 85 -1.53 -7.12 -5.50
CA LEU A 85 -2.72 -7.69 -6.12
C LEU A 85 -3.45 -8.65 -5.19
N ALA A 86 -2.72 -9.56 -4.54
CA ALA A 86 -3.31 -10.54 -3.64
C ALA A 86 -3.94 -9.87 -2.39
N LEU A 87 -3.23 -8.94 -1.75
CA LEU A 87 -3.79 -8.22 -0.60
C LEU A 87 -4.93 -7.28 -0.97
N ALA A 88 -4.87 -6.65 -2.15
CA ALA A 88 -5.98 -5.84 -2.66
C ALA A 88 -7.25 -6.68 -2.89
N ALA A 89 -7.11 -7.88 -3.44
CA ALA A 89 -8.22 -8.81 -3.60
C ALA A 89 -8.82 -9.22 -2.24
N VAL A 90 -7.98 -9.57 -1.26
CA VAL A 90 -8.44 -9.90 0.11
C VAL A 90 -9.14 -8.71 0.76
N ALA A 91 -8.56 -7.52 0.70
CA ALA A 91 -9.14 -6.30 1.27
C ALA A 91 -10.48 -5.96 0.62
N THR A 92 -10.57 -6.02 -0.71
CA THR A 92 -11.81 -5.75 -1.45
C THR A 92 -12.90 -6.77 -1.13
N ALA A 93 -12.57 -8.06 -1.11
CA ALA A 93 -13.55 -9.12 -0.83
C ALA A 93 -14.10 -9.00 0.61
N SER A 94 -13.22 -8.72 1.57
CA SER A 94 -13.62 -8.55 2.97
C SER A 94 -14.39 -7.24 3.22
N THR A 95 -14.07 -6.16 2.49
CA THR A 95 -14.87 -4.93 2.43
C THR A 95 -16.28 -5.24 1.91
N TRP A 96 -16.37 -5.94 0.78
CA TRP A 96 -17.65 -6.31 0.18
C TRP A 96 -18.52 -7.15 1.11
N LEU A 97 -17.93 -8.15 1.77
CA LEU A 97 -18.64 -8.97 2.76
C LEU A 97 -19.13 -8.13 3.94
N SER A 98 -18.32 -7.18 4.41
CA SER A 98 -18.71 -6.31 5.53
C SER A 98 -19.85 -5.37 5.16
N TRP A 99 -19.80 -4.78 3.97
CA TRP A 99 -20.89 -3.97 3.42
C TRP A 99 -22.18 -4.77 3.23
N ARG A 100 -22.08 -6.00 2.72
CA ARG A 100 -23.24 -6.89 2.56
C ARG A 100 -23.93 -7.20 3.89
N ASN A 101 -23.15 -7.35 4.96
CA ASN A 101 -23.66 -7.67 6.29
C ASN A 101 -24.13 -6.43 7.06
N SER A 102 -23.56 -5.26 6.77
CA SER A 102 -23.92 -3.98 7.36
C SER A 102 -23.84 -2.89 6.30
N PRO A 103 -24.99 -2.44 5.76
CA PRO A 103 -25.03 -1.37 4.76
C PRO A 103 -24.34 -0.07 5.21
N TRP A 104 -24.21 0.16 6.52
CA TRP A 104 -23.53 1.32 7.12
C TRP A 104 -22.00 1.26 7.02
N TYR A 105 -21.42 0.12 6.62
CA TYR A 105 -19.97 -0.11 6.65
C TYR A 105 -19.18 0.89 5.78
N THR A 106 -19.75 1.33 4.65
CA THR A 106 -19.12 2.29 3.73
C THR A 106 -18.81 3.63 4.41
N LEU A 107 -19.53 4.01 5.47
CA LEU A 107 -19.26 5.21 6.24
C LEU A 107 -18.00 5.12 7.12
N TYR A 108 -17.54 3.91 7.41
CA TYR A 108 -16.42 3.65 8.32
C TYR A 108 -15.18 3.12 7.61
N ASP A 109 -15.22 3.02 6.28
CA ASP A 109 -14.12 2.55 5.46
C ASP A 109 -13.93 3.48 4.25
N SER A 110 -13.10 4.50 4.41
CA SER A 110 -12.84 5.46 3.35
C SER A 110 -12.22 4.81 2.09
N PHE A 111 -11.65 3.61 2.20
CA PHE A 111 -11.12 2.88 1.04
C PHE A 111 -12.18 2.42 0.04
N VAL A 112 -13.45 2.42 0.43
CA VAL A 112 -14.54 2.02 -0.46
C VAL A 112 -14.93 3.18 -1.35
N VAL A 113 -14.93 2.94 -2.67
CA VAL A 113 -15.37 3.94 -3.63
C VAL A 113 -16.88 3.84 -3.81
N THR A 114 -17.61 4.82 -3.34
CA THR A 114 -19.08 4.82 -3.40
C THR A 114 -19.60 5.50 -4.67
N ALA A 115 -20.83 5.18 -5.04
CA ALA A 115 -21.50 5.61 -6.26
C ALA A 115 -22.51 6.77 -6.03
N GLY A 116 -22.33 7.52 -4.95
CA GLY A 116 -23.23 8.60 -4.51
C GLY A 116 -24.16 8.19 -3.38
N SER A 117 -25.24 8.94 -3.17
CA SER A 117 -26.16 8.72 -2.05
C SER A 117 -26.96 7.43 -2.19
N ALA A 118 -27.29 6.78 -1.06
CA ALA A 118 -28.16 5.60 -1.02
C ALA A 118 -29.25 5.75 0.06
N PRO A 119 -30.41 5.09 -0.12
CA PRO A 119 -31.48 5.10 0.87
C PRO A 119 -31.17 4.18 2.05
N PHE A 120 -31.38 4.70 3.25
CA PHE A 120 -31.26 4.01 4.53
C PHE A 120 -32.48 4.29 5.40
N THR A 121 -32.60 3.52 6.49
CA THR A 121 -33.64 3.68 7.49
C THR A 121 -32.99 4.13 8.79
N ASP A 122 -33.51 5.17 9.44
CA ASP A 122 -33.01 5.65 10.72
C ASP A 122 -33.41 4.71 11.88
N THR A 123 -32.97 5.04 13.11
CA THR A 123 -33.35 4.29 14.32
C THR A 123 -34.84 4.32 14.65
N ASN A 124 -35.63 5.23 14.03
CA ASN A 124 -37.07 5.36 14.20
C ASN A 124 -37.87 4.68 13.07
N GLY A 125 -37.21 4.13 12.04
CA GLY A 125 -37.88 3.53 10.89
C GLY A 125 -38.10 4.49 9.70
N GLU A 126 -37.68 5.75 9.80
CA GLU A 126 -37.88 6.76 8.77
C GLU A 126 -36.83 6.64 7.66
N PRO A 127 -37.23 6.70 6.37
CA PRO A 127 -36.30 6.66 5.26
C PRO A 127 -35.52 7.97 5.16
N TYR A 128 -34.22 7.87 4.94
CA TYR A 128 -33.36 9.01 4.62
C TYR A 128 -32.26 8.62 3.64
N LEU A 129 -31.66 9.63 2.99
CA LEU A 129 -30.53 9.43 2.10
C LEU A 129 -29.23 9.63 2.87
N VAL A 130 -28.30 8.72 2.69
CA VAL A 130 -26.92 8.84 3.17
C VAL A 130 -26.06 9.12 1.96
N ASP A 131 -25.44 10.29 1.94
CA ASP A 131 -24.50 10.68 0.88
C ASP A 131 -23.27 9.76 0.86
N ASP A 132 -22.77 9.51 -0.34
CA ASP A 132 -21.57 8.70 -0.58
C ASP A 132 -21.57 7.31 0.09
N ALA A 133 -22.74 6.65 0.15
CA ALA A 133 -22.89 5.29 0.70
C ALA A 133 -23.40 4.26 -0.33
N GLY A 134 -23.77 4.69 -1.53
CA GLY A 134 -24.27 3.85 -2.61
C GLY A 134 -23.19 3.01 -3.30
N THR A 135 -23.60 1.92 -3.95
CA THR A 135 -22.68 1.02 -4.66
C THR A 135 -23.23 0.61 -6.02
N ALA A 136 -22.35 0.47 -7.01
CA ALA A 136 -22.65 -0.09 -8.33
C ALA A 136 -21.58 -1.11 -8.74
N ALA A 137 -21.71 -1.75 -9.91
CA ALA A 137 -20.71 -2.73 -10.37
C ALA A 137 -19.28 -2.16 -10.45
N TRP A 138 -19.14 -0.87 -10.79
CA TRP A 138 -17.85 -0.19 -10.91
C TRP A 138 -17.20 0.14 -9.54
N THR A 139 -18.00 0.33 -8.48
CA THR A 139 -17.53 0.58 -7.09
C THR A 139 -16.45 -0.42 -6.69
N TRP A 140 -16.70 -1.70 -6.91
CA TRP A 140 -15.83 -2.77 -6.44
C TRP A 140 -14.58 -2.91 -7.29
N ALA A 141 -14.68 -2.67 -8.60
CA ALA A 141 -13.51 -2.61 -9.48
C ALA A 141 -12.58 -1.45 -9.08
N THR A 142 -13.13 -0.25 -8.83
CA THR A 142 -12.33 0.90 -8.43
C THR A 142 -11.77 0.73 -7.01
N THR A 143 -12.53 0.16 -6.08
CA THR A 143 -12.05 -0.17 -4.72
C THR A 143 -10.85 -1.13 -4.78
N LEU A 144 -10.90 -2.15 -5.65
CA LEU A 144 -9.75 -3.03 -5.88
C LEU A 144 -8.53 -2.27 -6.40
N LEU A 145 -8.73 -1.36 -7.36
CA LEU A 145 -7.64 -0.53 -7.90
C LEU A 145 -7.06 0.42 -6.85
N VAL A 146 -7.91 1.01 -5.99
CA VAL A 146 -7.48 1.85 -4.86
C VAL A 146 -6.56 1.05 -3.94
N PHE A 147 -6.99 -0.13 -3.49
CA PHE A 147 -6.16 -0.99 -2.65
C PHE A 147 -4.86 -1.42 -3.35
N LEU A 148 -4.93 -1.80 -4.63
CA LEU A 148 -3.78 -2.20 -5.41
C LEU A 148 -2.72 -1.09 -5.42
N VAL A 149 -3.11 0.15 -5.71
CA VAL A 149 -2.18 1.29 -5.74
C VAL A 149 -1.65 1.60 -4.34
N CYS A 150 -2.48 1.54 -3.30
CA CYS A 150 -2.02 1.73 -1.92
C CYS A 150 -0.96 0.70 -1.52
N PHE A 151 -1.17 -0.59 -1.77
CA PHE A 151 -0.21 -1.63 -1.44
C PHE A 151 1.08 -1.53 -2.26
N LEU A 152 0.97 -1.21 -3.56
CA LEU A 152 2.14 -0.97 -4.42
C LEU A 152 2.98 0.21 -3.91
N MET A 153 2.31 1.32 -3.58
CA MET A 153 2.94 2.51 -3.00
C MET A 153 3.64 2.16 -1.68
N ALA A 154 2.96 1.44 -0.77
CA ALA A 154 3.54 1.03 0.50
C ALA A 154 4.78 0.14 0.32
N ALA A 155 4.70 -0.85 -0.57
CA ALA A 155 5.83 -1.73 -0.89
C ALA A 155 7.01 -0.95 -1.48
N ALA A 156 6.77 0.01 -2.37
CA ALA A 156 7.81 0.84 -2.99
C ALA A 156 8.47 1.79 -1.99
N ILE A 157 7.68 2.48 -1.14
CA ILE A 157 8.20 3.34 -0.06
C ILE A 157 9.07 2.51 0.90
N GLY A 158 8.54 1.36 1.34
CA GLY A 158 9.27 0.44 2.21
C GLY A 158 10.60 0.04 1.61
N ALA A 159 10.59 -0.44 0.37
CA ALA A 159 11.81 -0.84 -0.34
C ALA A 159 12.82 0.30 -0.48
N ALA A 160 12.37 1.53 -0.77
CA ALA A 160 13.24 2.70 -0.89
C ALA A 160 13.92 3.03 0.44
N LEU A 161 13.17 3.06 1.54
CA LEU A 161 13.73 3.30 2.86
C LEU A 161 14.71 2.21 3.28
N GLY A 162 14.36 0.94 3.03
CA GLY A 162 15.21 -0.21 3.36
C GLY A 162 16.53 -0.20 2.59
N THR A 163 16.45 -0.03 1.27
CA THR A 163 17.63 0.04 0.39
C THR A 163 18.51 1.24 0.70
N VAL A 164 17.95 2.45 0.87
CA VAL A 164 18.73 3.66 1.21
C VAL A 164 19.40 3.50 2.58
N THR A 165 18.70 2.94 3.56
CA THR A 165 19.31 2.66 4.88
C THR A 165 20.48 1.69 4.74
N ALA A 166 20.34 0.68 3.87
CA ALA A 166 21.39 -0.26 3.57
C ALA A 166 22.52 0.33 2.71
N SER A 167 22.31 1.30 1.83
CA SER A 167 23.41 1.82 1.01
C SER A 167 24.09 3.03 1.64
N LEU A 168 23.30 4.01 2.06
CA LEU A 168 23.73 5.35 2.45
C LEU A 168 23.55 5.64 3.95
N GLY A 169 23.04 4.67 4.71
CA GLY A 169 22.84 4.78 6.15
C GLY A 169 21.49 5.37 6.57
N VAL A 170 21.17 5.19 7.85
CA VAL A 170 19.85 5.54 8.42
C VAL A 170 19.56 7.03 8.42
N VAL A 171 20.57 7.87 8.64
CA VAL A 171 20.41 9.34 8.65
C VAL A 171 19.96 9.83 7.27
N THR A 172 20.58 9.32 6.20
CA THR A 172 20.21 9.64 4.82
C THR A 172 18.79 9.20 4.49
N ALA A 173 18.37 8.02 4.95
CA ALA A 173 17.01 7.53 4.76
C ALA A 173 15.97 8.44 5.46
N ILE A 174 16.23 8.82 6.71
CA ILE A 174 15.34 9.71 7.49
C ILE A 174 15.29 11.10 6.86
N ALA A 175 16.44 11.69 6.52
CA ALA A 175 16.51 13.01 5.91
C ALA A 175 15.80 13.05 4.55
N GLY A 176 16.04 12.03 3.71
CA GLY A 176 15.38 11.90 2.40
C GLY A 176 13.87 11.74 2.52
N ALA A 177 13.39 10.90 3.46
CA ALA A 177 11.97 10.73 3.72
C ALA A 177 11.31 12.04 4.21
N SER A 178 11.98 12.73 5.14
CA SER A 178 11.51 14.01 5.69
C SER A 178 11.41 15.09 4.61
N LEU A 179 12.43 15.17 3.74
CA LEU A 179 12.41 16.09 2.60
C LEU A 179 11.30 15.74 1.61
N ALA A 180 11.10 14.47 1.27
CA ALA A 180 10.03 14.04 0.37
C ALA A 180 8.64 14.40 0.93
N ILE A 181 8.42 14.20 2.23
CA ILE A 181 7.18 14.60 2.91
C ILE A 181 7.02 16.13 2.85
N ALA A 182 8.06 16.90 3.17
CA ALA A 182 8.01 18.36 3.12
C ALA A 182 7.71 18.90 1.70
N VAL A 183 8.33 18.32 0.67
CA VAL A 183 8.05 18.66 -0.73
C VAL A 183 6.62 18.33 -1.11
N LEU A 184 6.11 17.16 -0.71
CA LEU A 184 4.72 16.77 -0.97
C LEU A 184 3.74 17.74 -0.30
N LEU A 185 3.96 18.06 0.97
CA LEU A 185 3.14 19.03 1.71
C LEU A 185 3.19 20.40 1.04
N ALA A 186 4.38 20.92 0.73
CA ALA A 186 4.54 22.21 0.06
C ALA A 186 3.85 22.24 -1.32
N ALA A 187 3.94 21.16 -2.09
CA ALA A 187 3.24 21.03 -3.37
C ALA A 187 1.72 21.02 -3.19
N THR A 188 1.18 20.22 -2.26
CA THR A 188 -0.27 20.17 -2.00
C THR A 188 -0.84 21.51 -1.57
N TRP A 189 -0.11 22.26 -0.75
CA TRP A 189 -0.49 23.62 -0.34
C TRP A 189 -0.32 24.63 -1.47
N GLY A 190 0.84 24.64 -2.14
CA GLY A 190 1.17 25.61 -3.18
C GLY A 190 0.32 25.50 -4.44
N PHE A 191 -0.15 24.30 -4.78
CA PHE A 191 -1.08 24.07 -5.88
C PHE A 191 -2.56 24.15 -5.48
N GLY A 192 -2.87 24.49 -4.22
CA GLY A 192 -4.25 24.57 -3.72
C GLY A 192 -5.01 23.23 -3.74
N ILE A 193 -4.28 22.12 -3.70
CA ILE A 193 -4.85 20.75 -3.79
C ILE A 193 -5.33 20.27 -2.42
N GLY A 194 -4.83 20.85 -1.32
CA GLY A 194 -4.99 20.39 0.06
C GLY A 194 -6.40 19.94 0.45
N ASP A 195 -7.42 20.76 0.20
CA ASP A 195 -8.82 20.45 0.53
C ASP A 195 -9.64 20.01 -0.70
N GLY A 196 -9.07 20.07 -1.90
CA GLY A 196 -9.79 19.92 -3.17
C GLY A 196 -9.90 18.49 -3.70
N VAL A 197 -9.16 17.54 -3.12
CA VAL A 197 -9.10 16.15 -3.61
C VAL A 197 -9.48 15.18 -2.50
N ALA A 198 -10.62 14.51 -2.69
CA ALA A 198 -11.07 13.47 -1.79
C ALA A 198 -10.05 12.32 -1.68
N ALA A 199 -9.85 11.85 -0.46
CA ALA A 199 -9.01 10.71 -0.15
C ALA A 199 -9.86 9.57 0.42
N PRO A 200 -9.52 8.31 0.11
CA PRO A 200 -8.46 7.85 -0.76
C PRO A 200 -8.79 7.91 -2.26
N TYR A 201 -10.06 8.03 -2.68
CA TYR A 201 -10.42 8.21 -4.10
C TYR A 201 -10.90 9.64 -4.38
N PRO A 202 -10.43 10.31 -5.45
CA PRO A 202 -9.45 9.86 -6.45
C PRO A 202 -7.98 10.10 -6.04
N GLY A 203 -7.72 10.68 -4.86
CA GLY A 203 -6.39 11.13 -4.45
C GLY A 203 -5.27 10.09 -4.52
N VAL A 204 -5.56 8.82 -4.24
CA VAL A 204 -4.57 7.73 -4.31
C VAL A 204 -3.97 7.57 -5.71
N PHE A 205 -4.73 7.83 -6.77
CA PHE A 205 -4.22 7.73 -8.13
C PHE A 205 -3.35 8.94 -8.48
N ILE A 206 -3.72 10.12 -7.97
CA ILE A 206 -3.00 11.37 -8.18
C ILE A 206 -1.66 11.35 -7.44
N PHE A 207 -1.61 10.85 -6.20
CA PHE A 207 -0.42 10.90 -5.37
C PHE A 207 0.31 9.55 -5.29
N GLY A 208 -0.42 8.45 -5.12
CA GLY A 208 0.17 7.13 -4.88
C GLY A 208 0.91 6.55 -6.08
N ILE A 209 0.41 6.76 -7.30
CA ILE A 209 1.10 6.32 -8.52
C ILE A 209 2.44 7.06 -8.68
N PRO A 210 2.51 8.40 -8.64
CA PRO A 210 3.80 9.10 -8.68
C PRO A 210 4.75 8.69 -7.55
N ILE A 211 4.25 8.53 -6.32
CA ILE A 211 5.10 8.11 -5.19
C ILE A 211 5.71 6.73 -5.46
N ALA A 212 4.92 5.75 -5.91
CA ALA A 212 5.44 4.43 -6.27
C ALA A 212 6.45 4.51 -7.43
N ALA A 213 6.14 5.31 -8.45
CA ALA A 213 6.99 5.51 -9.62
C ALA A 213 8.32 6.20 -9.32
N VAL A 214 8.42 6.99 -8.24
CA VAL A 214 9.66 7.63 -7.78
C VAL A 214 10.42 6.74 -6.78
N ALA A 215 9.71 6.11 -5.85
CA ALA A 215 10.33 5.28 -4.81
C ALA A 215 11.00 4.02 -5.38
N ALA A 216 10.44 3.41 -6.42
CA ALA A 216 11.03 2.24 -7.05
C ALA A 216 12.41 2.55 -7.71
N PRO A 217 12.56 3.59 -8.55
CA PRO A 217 13.87 4.04 -9.05
C PRO A 217 14.86 4.43 -7.95
N ILE A 218 14.42 5.08 -6.88
CA ILE A 218 15.29 5.38 -5.72
C ILE A 218 15.85 4.08 -5.15
N SER A 219 15.01 3.05 -5.00
CA SER A 219 15.44 1.74 -4.50
C SER A 219 16.50 1.11 -5.40
N TRP A 220 16.29 1.17 -6.71
CA TRP A 220 17.24 0.65 -7.70
C TRP A 220 18.56 1.43 -7.70
N ALA A 221 18.50 2.77 -7.72
CA ALA A 221 19.68 3.64 -7.67
C ALA A 221 20.49 3.42 -6.40
N ALA A 222 19.83 3.33 -5.25
CA ALA A 222 20.45 3.01 -3.96
C ALA A 222 21.14 1.64 -3.99
N ALA A 223 20.49 0.61 -4.55
CA ALA A 223 21.09 -0.72 -4.67
C ALA A 223 22.35 -0.75 -5.57
N ASN A 224 22.42 0.09 -6.61
CA ASN A 224 23.58 0.19 -7.50
C ASN A 224 24.82 0.81 -6.85
N THR A 225 24.66 1.56 -5.76
CA THR A 225 25.82 2.12 -5.03
C THR A 225 26.60 1.07 -4.23
N LEU A 226 26.04 -0.13 -4.08
CA LEU A 226 26.70 -1.25 -3.42
C LEU A 226 27.49 -2.07 -4.44
N GLU A 227 28.79 -2.19 -4.22
CA GLU A 227 29.65 -3.10 -4.99
C GLU A 227 29.13 -4.56 -4.87
N PRO A 228 29.15 -5.34 -5.96
CA PRO A 228 28.94 -6.79 -5.90
C PRO A 228 30.02 -7.46 -5.04
#